data_AF-L0IDE1-F1
#
_entry.id   AF-L0IDE1-F1
#
_cell.length_a   1.000
_cell.length_b   1.000
_cell.length_c   1.000
_cell.angle_alpha   90.00
_cell.angle_beta   90.00
_cell.angle_gamma   90.00
#
_symmetry.space_group_name_H-M   'P 1'
#
loop_
_entity.id
_entity.type
_entity.pdbx_description
1 polymer ?
#
loop_
_entity_poly.entity_id
_entity_poly.type
_entity_poly.pdbx_seq_one_letter_code
_entity_poly.pdbx_strand_id
1 'polypeptide(L)' 'MPRYGDIEYERWAKGGFLLGLSLLAFGAGGEILGNAFVGSLPAWEHTLFTASEGVGILVGLVSPLLFGIALPLTE' A
#
# COMPACT_ATOMS: atom_id res chain seq x y z
N MET A 1 10.91 -29.20 17.36
CA MET A 1 9.47 -29.31 17.06
C MET A 1 9.05 -27.98 16.45
N PRO A 2 8.62 -27.90 15.18
CA PRO A 2 8.15 -26.64 14.61
C PRO A 2 6.85 -26.25 15.33
N ARG A 3 6.85 -25.11 16.01
CA ARG A 3 5.66 -24.54 16.66
C ARG A 3 4.75 -24.04 15.54
N TYR A 4 3.50 -24.48 15.55
CA TYR A 4 2.50 -24.05 14.58
C TYR A 4 2.26 -22.54 14.76
N GLY A 5 2.81 -21.73 13.85
CA GLY A 5 2.21 -20.50 13.33
C GLY A 5 1.94 -19.31 14.25
N ASP A 6 2.92 -18.80 14.99
CA ASP A 6 2.82 -17.42 15.49
C ASP A 6 2.93 -16.48 14.27
N ILE A 7 1.79 -15.99 13.75
CA ILE A 7 1.79 -14.99 12.69
C ILE A 7 2.45 -13.73 13.27
N GLU A 8 3.55 -13.28 12.65
CA GLU A 8 4.22 -12.03 13.04
C GLU A 8 3.37 -10.82 12.62
N TYR A 9 2.28 -10.58 13.36
CA TYR A 9 1.32 -9.50 13.16
C TYR A 9 1.98 -8.14 12.96
N GLU A 10 3.01 -7.86 13.75
CA GLU A 10 3.80 -6.63 13.63
C GLU A 10 4.46 -6.48 12.26
N ARG A 11 5.06 -7.57 11.73
CA ARG A 11 5.73 -7.56 10.43
C ARG A 11 4.73 -7.34 9.30
N TRP A 12 3.57 -7.99 9.36
CA TRP A 12 2.51 -7.84 8.36
C TRP A 12 1.88 -6.45 8.40
N ALA A 13 1.56 -5.93 9.59
CA ALA A 13 1.04 -4.58 9.77
C ALA A 13 1.97 -3.53 9.15
N LYS A 14 3.25 -3.53 9.54
CA LYS A 14 4.27 -2.59 9.04
C LYS A 14 4.56 -2.79 7.56
N GLY A 15 4.68 -4.03 7.11
CA GLY A 15 4.94 -4.37 5.72
C GLY A 15 3.84 -3.86 4.79
N GLY A 16 2.57 -4.10 5.13
CA GLY A 16 1.45 -3.59 4.35
C GLY A 16 1.32 -2.06 4.42
N PHE A 17 1.56 -1.44 5.58
CA PHE A 17 1.61 0.03 5.67
C PHE A 17 2.68 0.62 4.74
N LEU A 18 3.91 0.10 4.79
CA LEU A 18 5.01 0.57 3.95
C LEU A 18 4.77 0.30 2.46
N LEU A 19 4.19 -0.84 2.11
CA LEU A 19 3.78 -1.15 0.74
C LEU A 19 2.73 -0.15 0.26
N GLY A 20 1.70 0.11 1.06
CA GLY A 20 0.64 1.06 0.74
C GLY A 20 1.17 2.49 0.56
N LEU A 21 2.06 2.92 1.46
CA LEU A 21 2.74 4.21 1.37
C LEU A 21 3.60 4.32 0.11
N SER A 22 4.29 3.23 -0.26
CA SER A 22 5.13 3.19 -1.47
C SER A 22 4.28 3.30 -2.74
N LEU A 23 3.14 2.62 -2.79
CA LEU A 23 2.18 2.72 -3.90
C LEU A 23 1.56 4.11 -4.01
N LEU A 24 1.25 4.75 -2.88
CA LEU A 24 0.77 6.13 -2.85
C LEU A 24 1.83 7.09 -3.37
N ALA A 25 3.06 6.98 -2.87
CA ALA A 25 4.18 7.83 -3.30
C ALA A 25 4.51 7.62 -4.78
N PHE A 26 4.41 6.39 -5.27
CA PHE A 26 4.60 6.06 -6.68
C PHE A 26 3.49 6.65 -7.57
N GLY A 27 2.23 6.55 -7.15
CA GLY A 27 1.09 7.14 -7.88
C GLY A 27 1.21 8.66 -7.98
N ALA A 28 1.28 9.33 -6.83
CA ALA A 28 1.35 10.78 -6.77
C ALA A 28 2.64 11.32 -7.41
N GLY A 29 3.77 10.67 -7.12
CA GLY A 29 5.05 11.01 -7.71
C GLY A 29 5.09 10.78 -9.22
N GLY A 30 4.53 9.67 -9.69
CA GLY A 30 4.46 9.34 -11.12
C GLY A 30 3.61 10.32 -11.91
N GLU A 31 2.48 10.76 -11.34
CA GLU A 31 1.63 11.78 -11.94
C GLU A 31 2.35 13.13 -12.05
N ILE A 32 2.97 13.59 -10.94
CA ILE A 32 3.69 14.88 -10.88
C ILE A 32 4.91 14.87 -11.81
N LEU A 33 5.76 13.85 -11.68
CA LEU A 33 7.01 13.75 -12.44
C LEU A 33 6.72 13.45 -13.91
N GLY A 34 5.75 12.59 -14.21
CA GLY A 34 5.32 12.28 -15.57
C GLY A 34 4.87 13.54 -16.32
N ASN A 35 4.01 14.34 -15.70
CA ASN A 35 3.59 15.62 -16.28
C ASN A 35 4.75 16.62 -16.42
N ALA A 36 5.67 16.64 -15.46
CA ALA A 36 6.81 17.57 -15.47
C ALA A 36 7.86 17.25 -16.55
N PHE A 37 8.13 15.96 -16.82
CA PHE A 37 9.22 15.55 -17.73
C PHE A 37 8.74 15.13 -19.12
N VAL A 38 7.56 14.52 -19.24
CA VAL A 38 7.05 13.94 -20.49
C VAL A 38 5.91 14.77 -21.08
N GLY A 39 5.36 15.72 -20.32
CA GLY A 39 4.20 16.53 -20.71
C GLY A 39 2.90 15.78 -20.44
N SER A 40 1.90 15.91 -21.30
CA SER A 40 0.58 15.30 -21.03
C SER A 40 0.68 13.76 -21.04
N LEU A 41 0.35 13.13 -19.91
CA LEU A 41 0.26 11.69 -19.85
C LEU A 41 -0.98 11.20 -20.61
N PRO A 42 -0.92 10.02 -21.25
CA PRO A 42 -2.10 9.34 -21.76
C PRO A 42 -3.11 9.03 -20.65
N ALA A 43 -4.40 8.98 -20.99
CA ALA A 43 -5.48 8.69 -20.03
C ALA A 43 -5.30 7.37 -19.26
N TRP A 44 -4.67 6.36 -19.88
CA TRP A 44 -4.42 5.08 -19.21
C TRP A 44 -3.33 5.18 -18.14
N GLU A 45 -2.30 6.03 -18.32
CA GLU A 45 -1.25 6.26 -17.31
C GLU A 45 -1.82 6.99 -16.10
N HIS A 46 -2.61 8.04 -16.34
CA HIS A 46 -3.36 8.74 -15.29
C HIS A 46 -4.23 7.77 -14.47
N THR A 47 -4.92 6.85 -15.14
CA THR A 47 -5.76 5.85 -14.48
C THR A 47 -4.93 4.88 -13.65
N LEU A 48 -3.76 4.47 -14.12
CA LEU A 48 -2.85 3.57 -13.38
C LEU A 48 -2.26 4.26 -12.14
N PHE A 49 -1.81 5.51 -12.25
CA PHE A 49 -1.30 6.25 -11.09
C PHE A 49 -2.39 6.47 -10.05
N THR A 50 -3.59 6.88 -10.48
CA THR A 50 -4.76 7.03 -9.60
C THR A 50 -5.14 5.70 -8.94
N ALA A 51 -5.13 4.58 -9.68
CA ALA A 51 -5.40 3.26 -9.12
C ALA A 51 -4.32 2.83 -8.11
N SER A 52 -3.06 3.12 -8.39
CA SER A 52 -1.94 2.88 -7.46
C SER A 52 -2.14 3.64 -6.14
N GLU A 53 -2.56 4.91 -6.20
CA GLU A 53 -2.87 5.69 -5.00
C GLU A 53 -4.02 5.06 -4.21
N GLY A 54 -5.12 4.73 -4.88
CA GLY A 54 -6.29 4.12 -4.23
C GLY A 54 -5.96 2.78 -3.56
N VAL A 55 -5.23 1.90 -4.25
CA VAL A 55 -4.75 0.63 -3.68
C VAL A 55 -3.76 0.88 -2.55
N GLY A 56 -2.88 1.87 -2.70
CA GLY A 56 -1.92 2.27 -1.68
C GLY A 56 -2.59 2.70 -0.37
N ILE A 57 -3.63 3.53 -0.45
CA ILE A 57 -4.44 3.95 0.71
C ILE A 57 -5.13 2.74 1.34
N LEU A 58 -5.80 1.92 0.52
CA LEU A 58 -6.52 0.74 1.01
C LEU A 58 -5.58 -0.22 1.74
N VAL A 59 -4.49 -0.63 1.11
CA VAL A 59 -3.51 -1.54 1.71
C VAL A 59 -2.84 -0.89 2.92
N GLY A 60 -2.46 0.38 2.81
CA GLY A 60 -1.75 1.12 3.85
C GLY A 60 -2.57 1.26 5.13
N LEU A 61 -3.88 1.46 5.03
CA LEU A 61 -4.76 1.61 6.18
C LEU A 61 -5.32 0.28 6.67
N VAL A 62 -5.73 -0.62 5.76
CA VAL A 62 -6.36 -1.89 6.13
C VAL A 62 -5.35 -2.84 6.76
N SER A 63 -4.09 -2.85 6.30
CA SER A 63 -3.06 -3.73 6.88
C SER A 63 -2.85 -3.53 8.39
N PRO A 64 -2.53 -2.32 8.91
CA PRO A 64 -2.38 -2.12 10.35
C PRO A 64 -3.69 -2.32 11.12
N LEU A 65 -4.85 -2.03 10.53
CA LEU A 65 -6.15 -2.32 11.17
C LEU A 65 -6.38 -3.83 11.34
N LEU A 66 -6.09 -4.63 10.32
CA LEU A 66 -6.28 -6.08 10.38
C LEU A 66 -5.20 -6.75 11.25
N PHE A 67 -3.94 -6.56 10.91
CA PHE A 67 -2.84 -7.28 11.55
C PHE A 67 -2.39 -6.65 12.87
N GLY A 68 -2.55 -5.33 13.05
CA GLY A 68 -2.16 -4.66 14.28
C GLY A 68 -3.26 -4.62 15.35
N ILE A 69 -4.53 -4.78 14.96
CA ILE A 69 -5.68 -4.61 15.86
C ILE A 69 -6.63 -5.81 15.79
N ALA A 70 -7.27 -6.07 14.65
CA ALA A 70 -8.37 -7.03 14.58
C ALA A 70 -7.95 -8.47 14.88
N LEU A 71 -6.93 -8.98 14.18
CA LEU A 71 -6.47 -10.36 14.32
C LEU A 71 -5.87 -10.67 15.71
N PRO A 72 -5.00 -9.82 16.30
CA PRO A 72 -4.51 -10.02 17.66
C PRO A 72 -5.59 -10.02 18.75
N LEU A 73 -6.78 -9.46 18.49
CA LEU A 73 -7.89 -9.46 19.44
C LEU A 73 -8.80 -10.69 19.31
N THR A 74 -8.70 -11.43 18.21
CA THR A 74 -9.52 -12.63 17.94
C THR A 74 -8.84 -13.94 18.32
N GLU A 75 -7.52 -13.90 18.55
CA GLU A 75 -6.71 -15.02 19.02
C GLU A 75 -6.44 -14.91 20.52
#